data_AF-A0A3C1MZT6-F1
#
_entry.id   AF-A0A3C1MZT6-F1
#
_cell.length_a   1.000
_cell.length_b   1.000
_cell.length_c   1.000
_cell.angle_alpha   90.00
_cell.angle_beta   90.00
_cell.angle_gamma   90.00
#
_symmetry.space_group_name_H-M   'P 1'
#
loop_
_entity.id
_entity.type
_entity.pdbx_description
1 polymer ?
#
loop_
_entity_poly.entity_id
_entity_poly.type
_entity_poly.pdbx_seq_one_letter_code
_entity_poly.pdbx_strand_id
1 'polypeptide(L)'
;MRVEQAGAPVIRHFERAVMLQNVDTHWREHLAALDHLRQGIHLRGYAQKNPKQEYKREAFELFSALLNTIKRDVTQTTCVVQVRSEADVEAVEPEAALSNVEYHHADYDEALVGNPDEPAAAHTPIRAEEKTGRNDPCWCGSGKKFKHCHGKLN
;
A
#
# COMPACT_ATOMS: atom_id res chain seq x y z
N MET A 1 -31.77 14.94 19.70
CA MET A 1 -31.75 13.46 19.70
C MET A 1 -30.34 12.86 19.65
N ARG A 2 -29.56 12.94 18.53
CA ARG A 2 -28.18 12.36 18.49
C ARG A 2 -27.24 12.99 19.53
N VAL A 3 -27.25 14.31 19.64
CA VAL A 3 -26.41 15.08 20.58
C VAL A 3 -26.73 14.78 22.04
N GLU A 4 -27.97 14.39 22.34
CA GLU A 4 -28.39 14.04 23.70
C GLU A 4 -27.98 12.60 24.08
N GLN A 5 -27.73 11.72 23.11
CA GLN A 5 -27.39 10.31 23.37
C GLN A 5 -25.89 10.03 23.46
N ALA A 6 -25.04 10.79 22.75
CA ALA A 6 -23.59 10.55 22.67
C ALA A 6 -22.72 11.65 23.29
N GLY A 7 -23.31 12.75 23.72
CA GLY A 7 -22.58 13.93 24.20
C GLY A 7 -22.02 14.80 23.07
N ALA A 8 -22.09 16.12 23.27
CA ALA A 8 -21.62 17.12 22.30
C ALA A 8 -20.12 17.01 21.88
N PRO A 9 -19.15 16.68 22.76
CA PRO A 9 -17.75 16.60 22.35
C PRO A 9 -17.46 15.38 21.45
N VAL A 10 -18.07 14.23 21.73
CA VAL A 10 -17.89 12.98 20.96
C VAL A 10 -18.40 13.17 19.53
N ILE A 11 -19.57 13.78 19.36
CA ILE A 11 -20.12 14.04 18.02
C ILE A 11 -19.26 15.01 17.23
N ARG A 12 -18.73 16.08 17.86
CA ARG A 12 -17.83 17.01 17.15
C ARG A 12 -16.53 16.35 16.71
N HIS A 13 -15.98 15.47 17.55
CA HIS A 13 -14.79 14.70 17.19
C HIS A 13 -15.10 13.74 16.03
N PHE A 14 -16.24 13.05 16.10
CA PHE A 14 -16.73 12.18 15.05
C PHE A 14 -16.96 12.92 13.71
N GLU A 15 -17.65 14.06 13.71
CA GLU A 15 -17.86 14.89 12.52
C GLU A 15 -16.53 15.29 11.89
N ARG A 16 -15.55 15.69 12.71
CA ARG A 16 -14.21 16.02 12.23
C ARG A 16 -13.50 14.80 11.65
N ALA A 17 -13.53 13.66 12.33
CA ALA A 17 -12.89 12.43 11.87
C ALA A 17 -13.48 11.97 10.53
N VAL A 18 -14.80 11.97 10.41
CA VAL A 18 -15.52 11.63 9.16
C VAL A 18 -15.17 12.60 8.04
N MET A 19 -15.11 13.91 8.31
CA MET A 19 -14.69 14.89 7.29
C MET A 19 -13.27 14.61 6.80
N LEU A 20 -12.31 14.43 7.71
CA LEU A 20 -10.91 14.16 7.33
C LEU A 20 -10.79 12.87 6.53
N GLN A 21 -11.40 11.78 7.00
CA GLN A 21 -11.34 10.49 6.32
C GLN A 21 -11.94 10.54 4.90
N ASN A 22 -13.07 11.24 4.74
CA ASN A 22 -13.68 11.42 3.43
C ASN A 22 -12.78 12.25 2.50
N VAL A 23 -12.24 13.37 2.99
CA VAL A 23 -11.34 14.22 2.20
C VAL A 23 -10.10 13.43 1.77
N ASP A 24 -9.46 12.70 2.67
CA ASP A 24 -8.24 11.93 2.38
C ASP A 24 -8.48 10.83 1.34
N THR A 25 -9.59 10.10 1.47
CA THR A 25 -9.95 9.01 0.55
C THR A 25 -10.19 9.56 -0.86
N HIS A 26 -11.04 10.57 -0.97
CA HIS A 26 -11.39 11.23 -2.23
C HIS A 26 -10.19 11.94 -2.85
N TRP A 27 -9.32 12.54 -2.04
CA TRP A 27 -8.12 13.21 -2.53
C TRP A 27 -7.12 12.22 -3.16
N ARG A 28 -6.91 11.05 -2.55
CA ARG A 28 -6.05 10.01 -3.13
C ARG A 28 -6.58 9.53 -4.48
N GLU A 29 -7.89 9.29 -4.59
CA GLU A 29 -8.51 8.93 -5.87
C GLU A 29 -8.39 10.05 -6.91
N HIS A 30 -8.54 11.32 -6.50
CA HIS A 30 -8.36 12.45 -7.38
C HIS A 30 -6.93 12.56 -7.93
N LEU A 31 -5.92 12.34 -7.08
CA LEU A 31 -4.51 12.33 -7.51
C LEU A 31 -4.23 11.21 -8.51
N ALA A 32 -4.77 10.02 -8.29
CA ALA A 32 -4.67 8.90 -9.24
C ALA A 32 -5.34 9.25 -10.59
N ALA A 33 -6.53 9.85 -10.55
CA ALA A 33 -7.24 10.31 -11.74
C ALA A 33 -6.46 11.40 -12.51
N LEU A 34 -5.82 12.34 -11.82
CA LEU A 34 -4.98 13.37 -12.45
C LEU A 34 -3.74 12.78 -13.11
N ASP A 35 -3.13 11.75 -12.52
CA ASP A 35 -1.98 11.08 -13.13
C ASP A 35 -2.38 10.35 -14.43
N HIS A 36 -3.50 9.62 -14.41
CA HIS A 36 -4.07 9.02 -15.61
C HIS A 36 -4.40 10.05 -16.69
N LEU A 37 -5.00 11.19 -16.30
CA LEU A 37 -5.30 12.28 -17.20
C LEU A 37 -4.03 12.85 -17.84
N ARG A 38 -2.96 13.04 -17.05
CA ARG A 38 -1.66 13.53 -17.53
C ARG A 38 -1.03 12.59 -18.56
N GLN A 39 -1.12 11.29 -18.34
CA GLN A 39 -0.62 10.28 -19.28
C GLN A 39 -1.41 10.29 -20.61
N GLY A 40 -2.74 10.44 -20.55
CA GLY A 40 -3.64 10.41 -21.72
C GLY A 40 -3.62 11.66 -22.62
N ILE A 41 -3.15 12.81 -22.11
CA ILE A 41 -3.19 14.09 -22.86
C ILE A 41 -2.22 14.16 -24.02
N HIS A 42 -1.15 13.38 -24.01
CA HIS A 42 -0.20 13.32 -25.12
C HIS A 42 -0.88 12.88 -26.42
N LEU A 43 -1.85 11.97 -26.34
CA LEU A 43 -2.64 11.51 -27.49
C LEU A 43 -3.61 12.59 -28.00
N ARG A 44 -4.13 13.47 -27.13
CA ARG A 44 -5.00 14.59 -27.51
C ARG A 44 -4.23 15.78 -28.10
N GLY A 45 -2.94 15.90 -27.81
CA GLY A 45 -2.05 16.89 -28.44
C GLY A 45 -1.96 16.75 -29.97
N TYR A 46 -2.25 15.58 -30.52
CA TYR A 46 -2.36 15.36 -31.96
C TYR A 46 -3.54 16.10 -32.61
N ALA A 47 -4.56 16.48 -31.83
CA ALA A 47 -5.75 17.19 -32.32
C ALA A 47 -5.57 18.73 -32.45
N GLN A 48 -4.32 19.23 -32.49
CA GLN A 48 -3.96 20.66 -32.55
C GLN A 48 -4.53 21.56 -31.42
N LYS A 49 -5.18 20.99 -30.41
CA LYS A 49 -5.57 21.71 -29.19
C LYS A 49 -4.38 21.79 -28.24
N ASN A 50 -4.28 22.91 -27.51
CA ASN A 50 -3.22 23.10 -26.52
C ASN A 50 -3.38 22.07 -25.38
N PRO A 51 -2.46 21.09 -25.23
CA PRO A 51 -2.61 20.01 -24.25
C PRO A 51 -2.67 20.54 -22.80
N LYS A 52 -1.96 21.64 -22.52
CA LYS A 52 -1.96 22.31 -21.22
C LYS A 52 -3.32 22.93 -20.87
N GLN A 53 -4.07 23.43 -21.85
CA GLN A 53 -5.40 24.02 -21.60
C GLN A 53 -6.45 22.94 -21.38
N GLU A 54 -6.40 21.86 -22.18
CA GLU A 54 -7.28 20.70 -22.02
C GLU A 54 -7.07 20.04 -20.65
N TYR A 55 -5.81 19.84 -20.23
CA TYR A 55 -5.49 19.34 -18.88
C TYR A 55 -6.15 20.19 -17.80
N LYS A 56 -5.96 21.52 -17.85
CA LYS A 56 -6.49 22.42 -16.83
C LYS A 56 -8.01 22.39 -16.78
N ARG A 57 -8.68 22.33 -17.94
CA ARG A 57 -10.14 22.27 -18.01
C ARG A 57 -10.66 20.97 -17.41
N GLU A 58 -10.18 19.83 -17.87
CA GLU A 58 -10.62 18.51 -17.39
C GLU A 58 -10.25 18.30 -15.92
N ALA A 59 -9.06 18.72 -15.47
CA ALA A 59 -8.66 18.65 -14.07
C ALA A 59 -9.58 19.47 -13.16
N PHE A 60 -10.00 20.66 -13.60
CA PHE A 60 -10.90 21.52 -12.84
C PHE A 60 -12.33 20.97 -12.78
N GLU A 61 -12.81 20.36 -13.88
CA GLU A 61 -14.09 19.65 -13.91
C GLU A 61 -14.10 18.48 -12.92
N LEU A 62 -13.04 17.66 -12.93
CA LEU A 62 -12.86 16.56 -11.97
C LEU A 62 -12.81 17.05 -10.52
N PHE A 63 -12.09 18.15 -10.26
CA PHE A 63 -12.01 18.74 -8.92
C PHE A 63 -13.38 19.28 -8.45
N SER A 64 -14.15 19.91 -9.33
CA SER A 64 -15.49 20.39 -9.00
C SER A 64 -16.44 19.23 -8.67
N ALA A 65 -16.36 18.13 -9.43
CA ALA A 65 -17.11 16.91 -9.15
C ALA A 65 -16.69 16.25 -7.82
N LEU A 66 -15.39 16.27 -7.51
CA LEU A 66 -14.83 15.78 -6.24
C LEU A 66 -15.45 16.51 -5.05
N LEU A 67 -15.45 17.85 -5.07
CA LEU A 67 -16.00 18.67 -3.99
C LEU A 67 -17.49 18.38 -3.74
N ASN A 68 -18.26 18.15 -4.81
CA ASN A 68 -19.67 17.79 -4.69
C ASN A 68 -19.87 16.38 -4.11
N THR A 69 -18.98 15.45 -4.46
CA THR A 69 -19.00 14.08 -3.94
C THR A 69 -18.68 14.08 -2.44
N ILE A 70 -17.59 14.74 -2.02
CA ILE A 70 -17.22 14.87 -0.61
C ILE A 70 -18.37 15.49 0.21
N LYS A 71 -18.98 16.58 -0.28
CA LYS A 71 -20.12 17.22 0.41
C LYS A 71 -21.28 16.25 0.59
N ARG A 72 -21.64 15.50 -0.45
CA ARG A 72 -22.74 14.52 -0.41
C ARG A 72 -22.43 13.37 0.54
N ASP A 73 -21.21 12.86 0.52
CA ASP A 73 -20.83 11.71 1.34
C ASP A 73 -20.74 12.09 2.82
N VAL A 74 -20.22 13.28 3.14
CA VAL A 74 -20.21 13.81 4.51
C VAL A 74 -21.63 14.05 5.02
N THR A 75 -22.51 14.67 4.24
CA THR A 75 -23.91 14.88 4.67
C THR A 75 -24.63 13.55 4.83
N GLN A 76 -24.48 12.62 3.88
CA GLN A 76 -25.09 11.29 3.96
C GLN A 76 -24.61 10.53 5.18
N THR A 77 -23.29 10.46 5.41
CA THR A 77 -22.70 9.75 6.55
C THR A 77 -23.17 10.35 7.86
N THR A 78 -23.13 11.68 8.00
CA THR A 78 -23.57 12.37 9.24
C THR A 78 -25.09 12.21 9.47
N CYS A 79 -25.88 12.12 8.39
CA CYS A 79 -27.33 11.93 8.46
C CYS A 79 -27.74 10.47 8.73
N VAL A 80 -26.98 9.48 8.28
CA VAL A 80 -27.31 8.04 8.41
C VAL A 80 -26.75 7.45 9.70
N VAL A 81 -25.59 7.92 10.17
CA VAL A 81 -24.95 7.38 11.37
C VAL A 81 -25.88 7.50 12.58
N GLN A 82 -26.30 6.34 13.09
CA GLN A 82 -26.80 6.22 14.45
C GLN A 82 -25.58 5.94 15.32
N VAL A 83 -25.29 6.84 16.27
CA VAL A 83 -24.26 6.58 17.28
C VAL A 83 -24.77 5.44 18.13
N ARG A 84 -24.31 4.22 17.82
CA ARG A 84 -24.40 3.12 18.75
C ARG A 84 -23.36 3.42 19.84
N SER A 85 -23.81 3.27 21.08
CA SER A 85 -23.17 3.57 22.37
C SER A 85 -21.64 3.46 22.41
N GLU A 86 -21.03 4.19 23.36
CA GLU A 86 -19.63 4.18 23.84
C GLU A 86 -18.78 2.92 23.56
N ALA A 87 -19.36 1.73 23.56
CA ALA A 87 -18.71 0.45 23.23
C ALA A 87 -18.09 0.36 21.82
N ASP A 88 -18.57 1.12 20.82
CA ASP A 88 -17.97 1.13 19.47
C ASP A 88 -16.81 2.15 19.34
N VAL A 89 -16.69 3.11 20.27
CA VAL A 89 -15.63 4.12 20.25
C VAL A 89 -14.30 3.54 20.79
N GLU A 90 -14.38 2.63 21.77
CA GLU A 90 -13.24 1.88 22.30
C GLU A 90 -12.61 0.96 21.23
N ALA A 91 -13.42 0.42 20.30
CA ALA A 91 -12.94 -0.42 19.20
C ALA A 91 -12.29 0.37 18.06
N VAL A 92 -12.41 1.71 18.06
CA VAL A 92 -11.78 2.61 17.08
C VAL A 92 -10.51 3.25 17.64
N GLU A 93 -10.16 3.05 18.92
CA GLU A 93 -8.77 3.22 19.32
C GLU A 93 -7.91 2.22 18.54
N PRO A 94 -6.96 2.66 17.71
CA PRO A 94 -6.00 1.75 17.14
C PRO A 94 -5.05 1.33 18.27
N GLU A 95 -5.45 0.37 19.10
CA GLU A 95 -4.53 -0.53 19.80
C GLU A 95 -3.87 -1.45 18.76
N ALA A 96 -3.08 -0.83 17.91
CA ALA A 96 -1.91 -1.42 17.30
C ALA A 96 -0.95 -0.25 17.08
N ALA A 97 -0.45 0.29 18.20
CA ALA A 97 0.93 0.75 18.20
C ALA A 97 1.73 -0.39 17.54
N LEU A 98 2.17 -0.16 16.31
CA LEU A 98 3.11 -1.01 15.60
C LEU A 98 4.42 -0.97 16.40
N SER A 99 4.48 -1.65 17.53
CA SER A 99 5.61 -1.66 18.46
C SER A 99 6.82 -2.42 17.89
N ASN A 100 6.69 -3.01 16.70
CA ASN A 100 7.66 -3.94 16.14
C ASN A 100 8.02 -3.60 14.68
N VAL A 101 7.81 -2.37 14.21
CA VAL A 101 8.36 -1.94 12.92
C VAL A 101 9.71 -1.29 13.18
N GLU A 102 10.74 -2.15 13.24
CA GLU A 102 12.13 -1.72 13.20
C GLU A 102 12.46 -1.36 11.74
N TYR A 103 12.48 -0.06 11.44
CA TYR A 103 12.95 0.44 10.16
C TYR A 103 14.47 0.27 10.08
N HIS A 104 14.93 -0.88 9.59
CA HIS A 104 16.32 -1.02 9.15
C HIS A 104 16.50 -0.28 7.82
N HIS A 105 16.84 1.00 7.92
CA HIS A 105 17.51 1.69 6.82
C HIS A 105 18.90 1.06 6.69
N ALA A 106 19.07 0.19 5.69
CA ALA A 106 20.41 -0.16 5.25
C ALA A 106 21.00 1.11 4.63
N ASP A 107 21.75 1.87 5.43
CA ASP A 107 22.59 2.93 4.91
C ASP A 107 23.53 2.29 3.89
N TYR A 108 23.43 2.77 2.65
CA TYR A 108 24.15 2.29 1.49
C TYR A 108 25.69 2.27 1.69
N ASP A 109 26.19 2.99 2.70
CA ASP A 109 27.60 3.11 3.04
C ASP A 109 28.16 1.95 3.89
N GLU A 110 27.33 1.20 4.61
CA GLU A 110 27.81 0.17 5.55
C GLU A 110 28.04 -1.20 4.89
N ALA A 111 27.57 -1.38 3.65
CA ALA A 111 27.84 -2.57 2.85
C ALA A 111 29.27 -2.63 2.26
N LEU A 112 30.08 -1.57 2.41
CA LEU A 112 31.40 -1.46 1.77
C LEU A 112 32.58 -1.48 2.75
N VAL A 113 32.36 -1.43 4.06
CA VAL A 113 33.47 -1.39 5.05
C VAL A 113 33.36 -2.57 6.01
N GLY A 114 33.80 -3.73 5.55
CA GLY A 114 34.02 -4.88 6.43
C GLY A 114 35.23 -4.64 7.34
N ASN A 115 34.99 -4.47 8.63
CA ASN A 115 36.04 -4.46 9.66
C ASN A 115 36.12 -5.86 10.34
N PRO A 116 37.30 -6.46 10.57
CA PRO A 116 37.42 -7.91 10.75
C PRO A 116 37.31 -8.47 12.17
N ASP A 117 36.96 -7.68 13.18
CA ASP A 117 37.05 -8.11 14.59
C ASP A 117 35.73 -7.89 15.34
N GLU A 118 34.90 -8.95 15.43
CA GLU A 118 34.15 -9.44 16.62
C GLU A 118 32.89 -10.26 16.25
N PRO A 119 32.46 -11.21 17.11
CA PRO A 119 31.80 -12.44 16.67
C PRO A 119 30.29 -12.28 16.49
N ALA A 120 29.84 -12.35 15.24
CA ALA A 120 28.42 -12.48 14.91
C ALA A 120 27.88 -13.82 15.41
N ALA A 121 26.88 -13.78 16.28
CA ALA A 121 26.08 -14.93 16.67
C ALA A 121 25.58 -15.65 15.41
N ALA A 122 26.03 -16.89 15.26
CA ALA A 122 25.77 -17.72 14.09
C ALA A 122 24.29 -18.12 14.01
N HIS A 123 23.49 -17.33 13.32
CA HIS A 123 22.30 -17.85 12.66
C HIS A 123 22.79 -18.76 11.53
N THR A 124 22.78 -20.07 11.77
CA THR A 124 23.08 -21.06 10.73
C THR A 124 21.97 -20.97 9.69
N PRO A 125 22.24 -20.52 8.45
CA PRO A 125 21.26 -20.65 7.39
C PRO A 125 21.07 -22.15 7.15
N ILE A 126 19.82 -22.60 7.16
CA ILE A 126 19.44 -23.95 6.75
C ILE A 126 20.06 -24.17 5.37
N ARG A 127 21.07 -25.04 5.29
CA ARG A 127 21.77 -25.37 4.04
C ARG A 127 20.73 -25.85 3.05
N ALA A 128 20.44 -25.05 2.04
CA ALA A 128 19.68 -25.50 0.88
C ALA A 128 20.39 -26.75 0.35
N GLU A 129 19.69 -27.88 0.38
CA GLU A 129 20.22 -29.17 -0.05
C GLU A 129 20.87 -29.02 -1.44
N GLU A 130 22.09 -29.55 -1.58
CA GLU A 130 22.83 -29.53 -2.84
C GLU A 130 22.02 -30.27 -3.91
N LYS A 131 21.36 -29.51 -4.78
CA LYS A 131 20.65 -30.04 -5.93
C LYS A 131 21.68 -30.71 -6.84
N THR A 132 21.68 -32.04 -6.89
CA THR A 132 22.54 -32.83 -7.78
C THR A 132 22.40 -32.31 -9.22
N GLY A 133 23.49 -31.83 -9.79
CA GLY A 133 23.53 -31.24 -11.12
C GLY A 133 23.24 -32.30 -12.20
N ARG A 134 22.73 -31.86 -13.35
CA ARG A 134 22.31 -32.76 -14.44
C ARG A 134 23.42 -33.70 -14.96
N ASN A 135 24.69 -33.32 -14.80
CA ASN A 135 25.85 -34.12 -15.20
C ASN A 135 26.56 -34.85 -14.04
N ASP A 136 26.14 -34.66 -12.79
CA ASP A 136 26.77 -35.26 -11.61
C ASP A 136 26.51 -36.76 -11.52
N PRO A 137 27.34 -37.53 -10.79
CA PRO A 137 27.06 -38.94 -10.53
C PRO A 137 25.68 -39.09 -9.90
N CYS A 138 24.87 -39.99 -10.46
CA CYS A 138 23.52 -40.20 -9.97
C CYS A 138 23.56 -40.82 -8.57
N TRP A 139 22.76 -40.27 -7.66
CA TRP A 139 22.68 -40.71 -6.25
C TRP A 139 22.25 -42.18 -6.06
N CYS A 140 21.74 -42.85 -7.09
CA CYS A 140 21.35 -44.27 -7.05
C CYS A 140 22.53 -45.26 -7.11
N GLY A 141 23.78 -44.79 -7.12
CA GLY A 141 24.97 -45.65 -7.12
C GLY A 141 25.25 -46.38 -8.44
N SER A 142 24.52 -46.08 -9.51
CA SER A 142 24.65 -46.76 -10.81
C SER A 142 25.92 -46.42 -11.60
N GLY A 143 26.77 -45.51 -11.10
CA GLY A 143 27.97 -45.02 -11.78
C GLY A 143 27.73 -44.15 -13.02
N LYS A 144 26.46 -43.89 -13.39
CA LYS A 144 26.08 -43.07 -14.56
C LYS A 144 25.77 -41.63 -14.15
N LYS A 145 25.96 -40.68 -15.08
CA LYS A 145 25.56 -39.26 -14.88
C LYS A 145 24.05 -39.15 -14.70
N PHE A 146 23.59 -38.22 -13.86
CA PHE A 146 22.18 -38.03 -13.48
C PHE A 146 21.25 -37.99 -14.71
N LYS A 147 21.59 -37.22 -15.76
CA LYS A 147 20.81 -37.14 -17.01
C LYS A 147 20.61 -38.45 -17.78
N HIS A 148 21.45 -39.45 -17.56
CA HIS A 148 21.37 -40.75 -18.25
C HIS A 148 20.77 -41.85 -17.36
N CYS A 149 20.38 -41.50 -16.13
CA CYS A 149 19.73 -42.39 -15.18
C CYS A 149 18.41 -41.76 -14.75
N HIS A 150 18.33 -41.22 -13.52
CA HIS A 150 17.09 -40.67 -12.96
C HIS A 150 16.67 -39.30 -13.55
N GLY A 151 17.56 -38.62 -14.27
CA GLY A 151 17.28 -37.39 -15.00
C GLY A 151 17.04 -37.60 -16.50
N LYS A 152 16.77 -38.83 -16.94
CA LYS A 152 16.48 -39.14 -18.35
C LYS A 152 15.02 -38.77 -18.64
N LEU A 153 14.84 -37.70 -19.43
CA LEU A 153 13.55 -37.36 -20.01
C LEU A 153 13.36 -38.26 -21.23
N ASN A 154 12.29 -39.07 -21.23
CA ASN A 154 11.85 -39.82 -22.42
C ASN A 154 11.07 -38.91 -23.35
#